data_AF-A0A061RRG7-F1
#
_entry.id   AF-A0A061RRG7-F1
#
_cell.length_a   1.000
_cell.length_b   1.000
_cell.length_c   1.000
_cell.angle_alpha   90.00
_cell.angle_beta   90.00
_cell.angle_gamma   90.00
#
_symmetry.space_group_name_H-M   'P 1'
#
loop_
_entity.id
_entity.type
_entity.pdbx_description
1 polymer ?
#
loop_
_entity_poly.entity_id
_entity_poly.type
_entity_poly.pdbx_seq_one_letter_code
_entity_poly.pdbx_strand_id
1 'polypeptide(L)'
;VREHGFMPNGSRAYYLNRSQPPMLSRMVREVHRATGDDGLLREALAALRLEHRYFLRKHVRVALPGGEPRPLARYLAEWDRPRPESHREDVETSSLA
;
A
#
# COMPACT_ATOMS: atom_id res chain seq x y z
N VAL A 1 7.99 -4.16 -4.90
CA VAL A 1 8.20 -2.69 -5.02
C VAL A 1 8.98 -2.28 -6.26
N ARG A 2 10.21 -2.76 -6.50
CA ARG A 2 11.00 -2.34 -7.68
C ARG A 2 10.27 -2.59 -9.01
N GLU A 3 9.59 -3.72 -9.12
CA GLU A 3 8.84 -4.11 -10.33
C GLU A 3 7.49 -3.38 -10.48
N HIS A 4 6.66 -3.38 -9.44
CA HIS A 4 5.28 -2.86 -9.52
C HIS A 4 5.11 -1.41 -9.00
N GLY A 5 6.17 -0.78 -8.48
CA GLY A 5 6.12 0.54 -7.85
C GLY A 5 5.58 0.55 -6.40
N PHE A 6 5.04 -0.56 -5.91
CA PHE A 6 4.53 -0.73 -4.54
C PHE A 6 4.63 -2.20 -4.08
N MET A 7 4.23 -2.47 -2.83
CA MET A 7 4.13 -3.83 -2.30
C MET A 7 2.70 -4.35 -2.50
N PRO A 8 2.46 -5.32 -3.41
CA PRO A 8 1.13 -5.91 -3.55
C PRO A 8 0.66 -6.56 -2.25
N ASN A 9 -0.66 -6.70 -2.10
CA ASN A 9 -1.24 -7.41 -0.95
C ASN A 9 -0.72 -8.86 -0.80
N GLY A 10 -0.33 -9.49 -1.91
CA GLY A 10 0.36 -10.78 -1.93
C GLY A 10 0.98 -11.06 -3.29
N SER A 11 1.76 -12.13 -3.41
CA SER A 11 2.49 -12.52 -4.63
C SER A 11 1.63 -13.20 -5.70
N ARG A 12 0.42 -12.68 -5.93
CA ARG A 12 -0.52 -13.21 -6.94
C ARG A 12 -1.01 -12.10 -7.87
N ALA A 13 -1.23 -12.43 -9.13
CA ALA A 13 -1.57 -11.44 -10.17
C ALA A 13 -2.81 -10.60 -9.81
N TYR A 14 -3.84 -11.20 -9.19
CA TYR A 14 -5.05 -10.50 -8.77
C TYR A 14 -4.86 -9.54 -7.57
N TYR A 15 -3.67 -9.44 -6.99
CA TYR A 15 -3.30 -8.43 -5.99
C TYR A 15 -2.55 -7.24 -6.58
N LEU A 16 -2.26 -7.21 -7.88
CA LEU A 16 -1.54 -6.10 -8.52
C LEU A 16 -2.37 -4.79 -8.63
N ASN A 17 -3.61 -4.80 -8.12
CA ASN A 17 -4.50 -3.63 -8.06
C ASN A 17 -4.55 -2.96 -6.67
N ARG A 18 -3.95 -3.57 -5.63
CA ARG A 18 -4.04 -3.08 -4.25
C ARG A 18 -2.81 -3.46 -3.41
N SER A 19 -2.51 -2.60 -2.44
CA SER A 19 -1.45 -2.84 -1.46
C SER A 19 -2.05 -3.33 -0.14
N GLN A 20 -1.20 -3.38 0.88
CA GLN A 20 -1.51 -3.71 2.28
C GLN A 20 -0.82 -2.67 3.18
N PRO A 21 -1.00 -2.68 4.51
CA PRO A 21 -0.31 -1.73 5.40
C PRO A 21 1.20 -1.64 5.10
N PRO A 22 1.76 -0.44 4.86
CA PRO A 22 3.14 -0.28 4.41
C PRO A 22 4.14 -0.49 5.55
N MET A 23 4.68 -1.70 5.62
CA MET A 23 5.62 -2.11 6.68
C MET A 23 7.07 -2.16 6.23
N LEU A 24 7.38 -1.94 4.94
CA LEU A 24 8.73 -2.13 4.39
C LEU A 24 9.78 -1.25 5.10
N SER A 25 9.46 0.01 5.39
CA SER A 25 10.38 0.91 6.11
C SER A 25 10.73 0.40 7.51
N ARG A 26 9.75 -0.18 8.23
CA ARG A 26 9.98 -0.80 9.53
C ARG A 26 10.79 -2.09 9.39
N MET A 27 10.46 -2.93 8.42
CA MET A 27 11.20 -4.18 8.17
C MET A 27 12.68 -3.91 7.87
N VAL A 28 12.97 -2.97 6.96
CA VAL A 28 14.36 -2.56 6.63
C VAL A 28 15.08 -2.06 7.88
N ARG A 29 14.42 -1.23 8.70
CA ARG A 29 14.99 -0.71 9.95
C ARG A 29 15.30 -1.83 10.95
N GLU A 30 14.38 -2.76 11.17
CA GLU A 30 14.61 -3.83 12.14
C GLU A 30 15.71 -4.80 11.68
N VAL A 31 15.81 -5.09 10.38
CA VAL A 31 16.94 -5.89 9.84
C VAL A 31 18.25 -5.13 10.03
N HIS A 32 18.32 -3.84 9.66
CA HIS A 32 19.52 -3.04 9.87
C HIS A 32 19.94 -2.98 11.35
N ARG A 33 19.00 -2.84 12.27
CA ARG A 33 19.29 -2.87 13.72
C ARG A 33 19.92 -4.19 14.18
N ALA A 34 19.51 -5.30 13.57
CA ALA A 34 20.04 -6.62 13.91
C ALA A 34 21.39 -6.91 13.25
N THR A 35 21.66 -6.36 12.06
CA THR A 35 22.84 -6.73 11.24
C THR A 35 23.92 -5.66 11.16
N GLY A 36 23.58 -4.38 11.38
CA GLY A 36 24.45 -3.24 11.11
C GLY A 36 24.74 -2.99 9.63
N ASP A 37 23.98 -3.60 8.71
CA ASP A 37 24.27 -3.56 7.27
C ASP A 37 23.81 -2.24 6.61
N ASP A 38 24.71 -1.26 6.54
CA ASP A 38 24.46 0.00 5.84
C ASP A 38 24.28 -0.17 4.31
N GLY A 39 24.73 -1.30 3.74
CA GLY A 39 24.44 -1.67 2.35
C GLY A 39 22.95 -1.81 2.11
N LEU A 40 22.25 -2.54 2.99
CA LEU A 40 20.80 -2.70 2.95
C LEU A 40 20.06 -1.35 2.93
N LEU A 41 20.48 -0.40 3.78
CA LEU A 41 19.84 0.93 3.82
C LEU A 41 19.97 1.67 2.48
N ARG A 42 21.16 1.65 1.88
CA ARG A 42 21.43 2.29 0.58
C ARG A 42 20.59 1.65 -0.53
N GLU A 43 20.50 0.32 -0.55
CA GLU A 43 19.74 -0.42 -1.55
C GLU A 43 18.22 -0.26 -1.40
N ALA A 44 17.74 -0.13 -0.16
CA ALA A 44 16.32 -0.02 0.15
C ALA A 44 15.75 1.39 -0.14
N LEU A 45 16.57 2.44 -0.07
CA LEU A 45 16.12 3.83 -0.18
C LEU A 45 15.27 4.10 -1.43
N ALA A 46 15.69 3.57 -2.59
CA ALA A 46 14.96 3.73 -3.84
C ALA A 46 13.56 3.08 -3.78
N ALA A 47 13.47 1.87 -3.20
CA ALA A 47 12.21 1.16 -3.02
C ALA A 47 11.29 1.87 -2.01
N LEU A 48 11.84 2.36 -0.88
CA LEU A 48 11.07 3.09 0.13
C LEU A 48 10.46 4.38 -0.44
N ARG A 49 11.20 5.11 -1.27
CA ARG A 49 10.68 6.30 -1.98
C ARG A 49 9.58 5.96 -3.00
N LEU A 50 9.68 4.82 -3.68
CA LEU A 50 8.63 4.34 -4.58
C LEU A 50 7.36 4.01 -3.81
N GLU A 51 7.47 3.20 -2.76
CA GLU A 51 6.32 2.82 -1.93
C GLU A 51 5.67 4.05 -1.28
N HIS A 52 6.47 4.99 -0.77
CA HIS A 52 5.92 6.22 -0.19
C HIS A 52 5.12 7.05 -1.21
N ARG A 53 5.66 7.22 -2.43
CA ARG A 53 4.94 7.90 -3.51
C ARG A 53 3.65 7.18 -3.88
N TYR A 54 3.64 5.85 -3.89
CA TYR A 54 2.44 5.07 -4.14
C TYR A 54 1.32 5.40 -3.14
N PHE A 55 1.62 5.50 -1.84
CA PHE A 55 0.61 5.82 -0.83
C PHE A 55 0.12 7.27 -0.88
N LEU A 56 0.95 8.20 -1.37
CA LEU A 56 0.56 9.62 -1.50
C LEU A 56 -0.12 9.97 -2.83
N ARG A 57 -0.07 9.08 -3.84
CA ARG A 57 -0.55 9.37 -5.22
C ARG A 57 -2.02 9.76 -5.30
N LYS A 58 -2.88 9.14 -4.48
CA LYS A 58 -4.33 9.35 -4.43
C LYS A 58 -4.79 9.70 -3.01
N HIS A 59 -4.06 10.64 -2.41
CA HIS A 59 -4.42 11.22 -1.12
C HIS A 59 -5.80 11.89 -1.18
N VAL A 60 -6.45 11.99 -0.04
CA VAL A 60 -7.70 12.71 0.14
C VAL A 60 -7.48 13.90 1.07
N ARG A 61 -8.18 15.01 0.81
CA ARG A 61 -8.17 16.15 1.73
C ARG A 61 -9.22 15.92 2.80
N VAL A 62 -8.80 15.79 4.05
CA VAL A 62 -9.68 15.53 5.19
C VAL A 62 -9.76 16.80 6.04
N ALA A 63 -10.97 17.29 6.25
CA ALA A 63 -11.24 18.37 7.19
C ALA A 63 -11.21 17.82 8.63
N LEU A 64 -10.39 18.41 9.48
CA LEU A 64 -10.33 18.09 10.91
C LEU A 64 -11.05 19.20 11.68
N PRO A 65 -11.69 18.90 12.83
CA PRO A 65 -12.35 19.92 13.63
C PRO A 65 -11.42 21.10 13.94
N GLY A 66 -11.84 22.32 13.57
CA GLY A 66 -11.09 23.55 13.84
C GLY A 66 -9.83 23.78 13.00
N GLY A 67 -9.62 23.03 11.91
CA GLY A 67 -8.42 23.16 11.08
C GLY A 67 -8.66 23.10 9.57
N GLU A 68 -7.72 23.65 8.82
CA GLU A 68 -7.70 23.58 7.36
C GLU A 68 -7.58 22.12 6.86
N PRO A 69 -8.27 21.74 5.76
CA PRO A 69 -8.18 20.40 5.22
C PRO A 69 -6.74 19.98 4.92
N ARG A 70 -6.36 18.77 5.35
CA ARG A 70 -4.99 18.23 5.17
C ARG A 70 -5.00 17.02 4.24
N PRO A 71 -3.96 16.85 3.40
CA PRO A 71 -3.81 15.65 2.58
C PRO A 71 -3.45 14.46 3.47
N LEU A 72 -4.30 13.42 3.47
CA LEU A 72 -4.07 12.15 4.15
C LEU A 72 -4.12 11.00 3.14
N ALA A 73 -3.30 9.97 3.39
CA ALA A 73 -3.37 8.73 2.63
C ALA A 73 -4.63 7.93 3.02
N ARG A 74 -5.15 7.14 2.08
CA ARG A 74 -6.24 6.19 2.29
C ARG A 74 -5.90 4.84 1.69
N TYR A 75 -6.47 3.77 2.22
CA TYR A 75 -6.49 2.50 1.50
C TYR A 75 -7.42 2.62 0.30
N LEU A 76 -6.91 2.26 -0.87
CA LEU A 76 -7.63 2.32 -2.13
C LEU A 76 -7.18 1.15 -3.01
N ALA A 77 -8.12 0.27 -3.33
CA ALA A 77 -7.98 -0.71 -4.39
C ALA A 77 -8.53 -0.10 -5.68
N GLU A 78 -7.74 -0.09 -6.75
CA GLU A 78 -8.19 0.40 -8.06
C GLU A 78 -8.88 -0.73 -8.82
N TRP A 79 -10.06 -1.11 -8.34
CA TRP A 79 -10.82 -2.24 -8.83
C TRP A 79 -12.31 -2.01 -8.59
N ASP A 80 -13.13 -2.28 -9.60
CA ASP A 80 -14.58 -2.06 -9.60
C ASP A 80 -15.36 -3.35 -9.89
N ARG A 81 -14.69 -4.50 -9.82
CA ARG A 81 -15.28 -5.83 -10.06
C ARG A 81 -15.19 -6.68 -8.79
N PRO A 82 -15.95 -7.78 -8.69
CA PRO A 82 -15.74 -8.78 -7.64
C PRO A 82 -14.27 -9.22 -7.58
N ARG A 83 -13.76 -9.46 -6.37
CA ARG A 83 -12.42 -9.97 -6.16
C ARG A 83 -12.31 -11.39 -6.73
N PRO A 84 -11.29 -11.71 -7.55
CA PRO A 84 -11.15 -13.05 -8.11
C PRO A 84 -11.08 -14.16 -7.05
N GLU A 85 -10.48 -13.88 -5.89
CA GLU A 85 -10.38 -14.83 -4.78
C GLU A 85 -11.65 -14.94 -3.91
N SER A 86 -12.65 -14.08 -4.12
CA SER A 86 -13.90 -14.04 -3.36
C SER A 86 -15.07 -13.59 -4.24
N HIS A 87 -15.11 -14.09 -5.47
CA HIS A 87 -16.00 -13.56 -6.51
C HIS A 87 -17.48 -13.77 -6.14
N ARG A 88 -17.81 -14.98 -5.69
CA ARG A 88 -19.18 -15.36 -5.32
C ARG A 88 -19.69 -14.50 -4.16
N GLU A 89 -18.86 -14.34 -3.13
CA GLU A 89 -19.16 -13.58 -1.92
C GLU A 89 -19.37 -12.10 -2.23
N ASP A 90 -18.52 -11.50 -3.07
CA ASP A 90 -18.65 -10.11 -3.48
C ASP A 90 -19.92 -9.89 -4.33
N VAL A 91 -20.25 -10.81 -5.24
CA VAL A 91 -21.50 -10.75 -6.03
C VAL A 91 -22.71 -10.83 -5.11
N GLU A 92 -22.77 -11.84 -4.23
CA GLU A 92 -23.87 -12.04 -3.27
C GLU A 92 -24.01 -10.85 -2.31
N THR A 93 -22.92 -10.25 -1.85
CA THR A 93 -22.97 -9.07 -0.97
C THR A 93 -23.48 -7.84 -1.72
N SER A 94 -23.07 -7.66 -2.97
CA SER A 94 -23.46 -6.51 -3.80
C SER A 94 -24.91 -6.56 -4.27
N SER A 95 -25.49 -7.76 -4.44
CA SER A 95 -26.88 -7.92 -4.87
C SER A 95 -27.90 -7.67 -3.74
N LEU A 96 -27.45 -7.56 -2.49
CA LEU A 96 -28.26 -7.18 -1.33
C LEU A 96 -28.39 -5.66 -1.15
N ALA A 97 -27.70 -4.86 -1.97
CA ALA A 97 -27.73 -3.40 -1.98
C ALA A 97 -28.68 -2.85 -3.05
#